data_AF-A0A8J5YAU1-F1
#
_entry.id   AF-A0A8J5YAU1-F1
#
_cell.length_a   1.000
_cell.length_b   1.000
_cell.length_c   1.000
_cell.angle_alpha   90.00
_cell.angle_beta   90.00
_cell.angle_gamma   90.00
#
_symmetry.space_group_name_H-M   'P 1'
#
loop_
_entity.id
_entity.type
_entity.pdbx_description
1 polymer ?
#
loop_
_entity_poly.entity_id
_entity_poly.type
_entity_poly.pdbx_seq_one_letter_code
_entity_poly.pdbx_strand_id
1 'polypeptide(L)'
;MDISTALLLLAAITAYLLWFTFISRSLRGPRVWPLLGSLPGLIENCDRMHDWISDNLRACGGTYQTCICAIPFLARKQGLVTVTCDPRNLEHILKSRFDNYPKGPTWQAVFHDLLGQGIFNSDGDTWLFQRRTAALEFTTRTLRQAMARWVSRAIKLRFCPILEKAQSQGQPVDLQDVLLRLTFDNICGLAFGKDPQTCAQGLPENGFASAFDRATEASLQRFILPEVLWKLKDGSGLA
;
A
#
# COMPACT_ATOMS: atom_id res chain seq x y z
N MET A 1 -29.96 -11.25 36.00
CA MET A 1 -28.62 -11.82 35.77
C MET A 1 -28.28 -12.68 36.96
N ASP A 2 -28.10 -13.98 36.76
CA ASP A 2 -27.75 -14.89 37.85
C ASP A 2 -26.33 -14.58 38.35
N ILE A 3 -26.10 -14.69 39.66
CA ILE A 3 -24.79 -14.39 40.29
C ILE A 3 -23.65 -15.18 39.61
N SER A 4 -23.94 -16.40 39.15
CA SER A 4 -23.00 -17.22 38.38
C SER A 4 -22.58 -16.55 37.06
N THR A 5 -23.51 -15.95 36.32
CA THR A 5 -23.20 -15.24 35.07
C THR A 5 -22.36 -13.99 35.32
N ALA A 6 -22.62 -13.25 36.40
CA ALA A 6 -21.82 -12.09 36.79
C ALA A 6 -20.37 -12.49 37.16
N LEU A 7 -20.19 -13.58 37.90
CA LEU A 7 -18.87 -14.08 38.28
C LEU A 7 -18.06 -14.57 37.07
N LEU A 8 -18.71 -15.26 36.13
CA LEU A 8 -18.06 -15.70 34.89
C LEU A 8 -17.61 -14.52 34.02
N LEU A 9 -18.45 -13.49 33.87
CA LEU A 9 -18.08 -12.28 33.14
C LEU A 9 -16.91 -11.55 33.80
N LEU A 10 -16.93 -11.41 35.13
CA LEU A 10 -15.83 -10.79 35.87
C LEU A 10 -14.52 -11.56 35.69
N ALA A 11 -14.55 -12.90 35.79
CA ALA A 11 -13.37 -13.75 35.57
C ALA A 11 -12.84 -13.65 34.13
N ALA A 12 -13.72 -13.58 33.13
CA ALA A 12 -13.33 -13.41 31.74
C ALA A 12 -12.68 -12.03 31.50
N ILE A 13 -13.24 -10.96 32.07
CA ILE A 13 -12.68 -9.60 31.96
C ILE A 13 -11.32 -9.52 32.66
N THR A 14 -11.17 -10.08 33.86
CA THR A 14 -9.89 -10.06 34.57
C THR A 14 -8.83 -10.87 33.85
N ALA A 15 -9.17 -12.07 33.35
CA ALA A 15 -8.27 -12.87 32.53
C ALA A 15 -7.84 -12.12 31.25
N TYR A 16 -8.78 -11.44 30.57
CA TYR A 16 -8.48 -10.61 29.41
C TYR A 16 -7.53 -9.46 29.75
N LEU A 17 -7.80 -8.71 30.83
CA LEU A 17 -6.96 -7.58 31.24
C LEU A 17 -5.55 -8.03 31.65
N LEU A 18 -5.42 -9.17 32.34
CA LEU A 18 -4.11 -9.76 32.65
C LEU A 18 -3.35 -10.15 31.37
N TRP A 19 -4.02 -10.77 30.42
CA TRP A 19 -3.43 -11.08 29.12
C TRP A 19 -3.04 -9.82 28.34
N PHE A 20 -3.91 -8.80 28.31
CA PHE A 20 -3.68 -7.55 27.60
C PHE A 20 -2.53 -6.74 28.22
N THR A 21 -2.44 -6.68 29.54
CA THR A 21 -1.32 -6.04 30.24
C THR A 21 -0.01 -6.78 30.01
N PHE A 22 -0.05 -8.11 29.92
CA PHE A 22 1.14 -8.90 29.58
C PHE A 22 1.66 -8.61 28.16
N ILE A 23 0.77 -8.62 27.15
CA ILE A 23 1.19 -8.38 25.76
C ILE A 23 1.57 -6.92 25.51
N SER A 24 0.84 -5.95 26.07
CA SER A 24 1.14 -4.52 25.86
C SER A 24 2.50 -4.12 26.44
N ARG A 25 2.96 -4.78 27.51
CA ARG A 25 4.30 -4.54 28.09
C ARG A 25 5.45 -4.90 27.14
N SER A 26 5.26 -5.85 26.22
CA SER A 26 6.29 -6.21 25.25
C SER A 26 6.30 -5.31 24.02
N LEU A 27 5.23 -4.54 23.79
CA LEU A 27 5.09 -3.67 22.63
C LEU A 27 5.70 -2.30 22.92
N ARG A 28 6.73 -1.94 22.16
CA ARG A 28 7.47 -0.67 22.33
C ARG A 28 6.96 0.44 21.42
N GLY A 29 6.04 0.13 20.51
CA GLY A 29 5.53 1.05 19.49
C GLY A 29 4.42 1.99 19.97
N PRO A 30 3.55 2.46 19.06
CA PRO A 30 2.48 3.38 19.39
C PRO A 30 1.51 2.79 20.41
N ARG A 31 0.74 3.67 21.07
CA ARG A 31 -0.23 3.30 22.09
C ARG A 31 -1.20 2.23 21.57
N VAL A 32 -1.31 1.14 22.33
CA VAL A 32 -2.23 0.03 22.07
C VAL A 32 -3.41 0.12 23.04
N TRP A 33 -4.62 0.16 22.50
CA TRP A 33 -5.86 0.20 23.27
C TRP A 33 -6.44 -1.20 23.48
N PRO A 34 -7.15 -1.46 24.59
CA PRO A 34 -7.90 -2.70 24.77
C PRO A 34 -8.86 -2.90 23.59
N LEU A 35 -8.92 -4.13 23.07
CA LEU A 35 -9.70 -4.59 21.91
C LEU A 35 -9.29 -3.96 20.57
N LEU A 36 -9.18 -2.63 20.50
CA LEU A 36 -8.93 -1.86 19.28
C LEU A 36 -7.46 -1.75 18.89
N GLY A 37 -6.54 -2.19 19.75
CA GLY A 37 -5.11 -2.16 19.43
C GLY A 37 -4.62 -0.75 19.06
N SER A 38 -3.78 -0.64 18.04
CA SER A 38 -3.30 0.63 17.49
C SER A 38 -4.20 1.21 16.39
N LEU A 39 -5.36 0.62 16.10
CA LEU A 39 -6.30 1.15 15.07
C LEU A 39 -6.71 2.60 15.33
N PRO A 40 -7.03 3.05 16.56
CA PRO A 40 -7.40 4.45 16.76
C PRO A 40 -6.27 5.41 16.37
N GLY A 41 -5.03 5.07 16.70
CA GLY A 41 -3.87 5.87 16.30
C GLY A 41 -3.62 5.86 14.79
N LEU A 42 -3.91 4.74 14.12
CA LEU A 42 -3.85 4.61 12.66
C LEU A 42 -4.88 5.52 11.97
N ILE A 43 -6.11 5.56 12.49
CA ILE A 43 -7.20 6.39 11.96
C ILE A 43 -6.92 7.88 12.21
N GLU A 44 -6.49 8.24 13.42
CA GLU A 44 -6.17 9.63 13.78
C GLU A 44 -5.00 10.19 12.95
N ASN A 45 -4.07 9.34 12.54
CA ASN A 45 -2.89 9.72 11.77
C ASN A 45 -2.97 9.30 10.30
N CYS A 46 -4.15 8.99 9.76
CA CYS A 46 -4.27 8.49 8.39
C CYS A 46 -3.69 9.46 7.35
N ASP A 47 -3.91 10.76 7.54
CA ASP A 47 -3.44 11.82 6.63
C ASP A 47 -1.93 12.07 6.70
N ARG A 48 -1.27 11.57 7.76
CA ARG A 48 0.17 11.72 8.01
C ARG A 48 0.83 10.39 8.38
N MET A 49 0.35 9.30 7.78
CA MET A 49 0.74 7.93 8.10
C MET A 49 2.26 7.73 8.09
N HIS A 50 2.92 8.25 7.05
CA HIS A 50 4.36 8.10 6.87
C HIS A 50 5.17 8.84 7.95
N ASP A 51 4.75 10.05 8.32
CA ASP A 51 5.40 10.82 9.39
C ASP A 51 5.19 10.14 10.74
N TRP A 52 3.96 9.69 11.01
CA TRP A 52 3.63 8.96 12.23
C TRP A 52 4.46 7.67 12.39
N ILE A 53 4.58 6.87 11.32
CA ILE A 53 5.44 5.68 11.32
C ILE A 53 6.91 6.05 11.57
N SER A 54 7.39 7.10 10.90
CA SER A 54 8.77 7.57 11.02
C SER A 54 9.10 8.04 12.44
N ASP A 55 8.19 8.78 13.08
CA ASP A 55 8.37 9.26 14.45
C ASP A 55 8.39 8.11 15.46
N ASN A 56 7.52 7.10 15.29
CA ASN A 56 7.55 5.89 16.11
C ASN A 56 8.86 5.12 15.92
N LEU A 57 9.37 5.00 14.68
CA LEU A 57 10.67 4.37 14.42
C LEU A 57 11.81 5.11 15.10
N ARG A 58 11.85 6.45 15.01
CA ARG A 58 12.87 7.27 15.67
C ARG A 58 12.82 7.10 17.19
N ALA A 59 11.63 7.15 17.78
CA ALA A 59 11.43 6.98 19.21
C ALA A 59 11.86 5.59 19.72
N CYS A 60 11.73 4.56 18.89
CA CYS A 60 12.02 3.16 19.26
C CYS A 60 13.42 2.67 18.84
N GLY A 61 14.28 3.55 18.32
CA GLY A 61 15.62 3.15 17.88
C GLY A 61 15.64 2.33 16.58
N GLY A 62 14.65 2.53 15.70
CA GLY A 62 14.61 2.00 14.34
C GLY A 62 13.80 0.71 14.16
N THR A 63 13.27 0.10 15.23
CA THR A 63 12.33 -1.02 15.13
C THR A 63 11.33 -0.98 16.27
N TYR A 64 10.05 -1.14 15.95
CA TYR A 64 8.99 -1.27 16.94
C TYR A 64 8.00 -2.37 16.59
N GLN A 65 7.27 -2.81 17.61
CA GLN A 65 6.17 -3.76 17.47
C GLN A 65 4.88 -3.12 17.97
N THR A 66 3.80 -3.36 17.26
CA THR A 66 2.45 -2.91 17.60
C THR A 66 1.45 -4.04 17.41
N CYS A 67 0.22 -3.83 17.89
CA CYS A 67 -0.88 -4.75 17.68
C CYS A 67 -2.07 -4.00 17.08
N ILE A 68 -2.47 -4.32 15.83
CA ILE A 68 -3.60 -3.67 15.17
C ILE A 68 -4.90 -3.95 15.92
N CYS A 69 -5.12 -5.19 16.38
CA CYS A 69 -6.33 -5.56 17.11
C CYS A 69 -5.99 -6.49 18.27
N ALA A 70 -6.30 -6.06 19.50
CA ALA A 70 -5.95 -6.74 20.75
C ALA A 70 -7.04 -7.70 21.21
N ILE A 71 -7.44 -8.62 20.33
CA ILE A 71 -8.39 -9.69 20.62
C ILE A 71 -7.62 -11.01 20.79
N PRO A 72 -7.87 -11.80 21.85
CA PRO A 72 -7.20 -13.09 22.05
C PRO A 72 -7.36 -13.99 20.83
N PHE A 73 -6.35 -14.81 20.53
CA PHE A 73 -6.25 -15.66 19.33
C PHE A 73 -6.07 -14.91 17.99
N LEU A 74 -6.81 -13.83 17.74
CA LEU A 74 -6.66 -12.99 16.55
C LEU A 74 -5.34 -12.20 16.57
N ALA A 75 -5.02 -11.61 17.74
CA ALA A 75 -3.78 -10.86 17.96
C ALA A 75 -2.52 -11.69 17.65
N ARG A 76 -2.54 -12.98 18.02
CA ARG A 76 -1.39 -13.88 17.88
C ARG A 76 -1.19 -14.42 16.46
N LYS A 77 -2.27 -14.51 15.66
CA LYS A 77 -2.18 -15.01 14.28
C LYS A 77 -1.97 -13.90 13.25
N GLN A 78 -2.56 -12.71 13.46
CA GLN A 78 -2.61 -11.65 12.44
C GLN A 78 -2.51 -10.23 13.00
N GLY A 79 -2.61 -10.04 14.33
CA GLY A 79 -2.68 -8.70 14.90
C GLY A 79 -1.32 -8.07 15.21
N LEU A 80 -0.25 -8.85 15.39
CA LEU A 80 1.09 -8.33 15.69
C LEU A 80 1.80 -7.87 14.42
N VAL A 81 2.25 -6.61 14.42
CA VAL A 81 2.97 -5.99 13.31
C VAL A 81 4.30 -5.48 13.81
N THR A 82 5.37 -5.85 13.10
CA THR A 82 6.72 -5.33 13.33
C THR A 82 7.05 -4.35 12.22
N VAL A 83 7.47 -3.15 12.60
CA VAL A 83 7.88 -2.10 11.67
C VAL A 83 9.36 -1.79 11.94
N THR A 84 10.17 -1.77 10.89
CA THR A 84 11.62 -1.62 11.02
C THR A 84 12.23 -0.81 9.88
N CYS A 85 13.23 0.00 10.20
CA CYS A 85 14.13 0.64 9.24
C CYS A 85 15.59 0.21 9.45
N ASP A 86 15.84 -0.85 10.25
CA ASP A 86 17.19 -1.39 10.47
C ASP A 86 17.65 -2.15 9.20
N PRO A 87 18.78 -1.75 8.58
CA PRO A 87 19.32 -2.41 7.39
C PRO A 87 19.52 -3.92 7.54
N ARG A 88 19.86 -4.40 8.75
CA ARG A 88 20.07 -5.83 9.01
C ARG A 88 18.75 -6.60 8.95
N ASN A 89 17.67 -6.01 9.47
CA ASN A 89 16.34 -6.59 9.36
C ASN A 89 15.85 -6.58 7.91
N LEU A 90 16.11 -5.49 7.18
CA LEU A 90 15.77 -5.40 5.75
C LEU A 90 16.51 -6.45 4.92
N GLU A 91 17.82 -6.66 5.16
CA GLU A 91 18.57 -7.73 4.49
C GLU A 91 18.00 -9.11 4.83
N HIS A 92 17.67 -9.34 6.10
CA HIS A 92 17.07 -10.60 6.52
C HIS A 92 15.74 -10.87 5.81
N ILE A 93 14.84 -9.89 5.78
CA ILE A 93 13.49 -10.02 5.23
C ILE A 93 13.52 -10.06 3.70
N LEU A 94 14.28 -9.19 3.04
CA LEU A 94 14.20 -8.99 1.59
C LEU A 94 15.21 -9.83 0.79
N LYS A 95 16.19 -10.45 1.45
CA LYS A 95 17.26 -11.21 0.78
C LYS A 95 17.50 -12.57 1.41
N SER A 96 17.85 -12.63 2.70
CA SER A 96 18.32 -13.90 3.31
C SER A 96 17.20 -14.90 3.61
N ARG A 97 16.01 -14.42 3.97
CA ARG A 97 14.85 -15.23 4.38
C ARG A 97 13.57 -14.78 3.67
N PHE A 98 13.68 -14.32 2.43
CA PHE A 98 12.55 -13.81 1.66
C PHE A 98 11.32 -14.75 1.66
N ASP A 99 11.54 -16.05 1.48
CA ASP A 99 10.46 -17.04 1.43
C ASP A 99 9.68 -17.19 2.76
N ASN A 100 10.24 -16.72 3.89
CA ASN A 100 9.56 -16.71 5.19
C ASN A 100 8.59 -15.54 5.37
N TYR A 101 8.60 -14.55 4.46
CA TYR A 101 7.80 -13.33 4.57
C TYR A 101 6.88 -13.16 3.35
N PRO A 102 5.92 -14.08 3.12
CA PRO A 102 4.92 -13.90 2.08
C PRO A 102 4.03 -12.70 2.40
N LYS A 103 3.44 -12.08 1.37
CA LYS A 103 2.43 -11.02 1.58
C LYS A 103 1.20 -11.57 2.28
N GLY A 104 0.83 -12.81 1.93
CA GLY A 104 -0.20 -13.57 2.61
C GLY A 104 -1.63 -13.18 2.20
N PRO A 105 -2.63 -13.94 2.68
CA PRO A 105 -4.01 -13.89 2.17
C PRO A 105 -4.69 -12.54 2.38
N THR A 106 -4.36 -11.81 3.46
CA THR A 106 -4.93 -10.49 3.74
C THR A 106 -4.53 -9.47 2.67
N TRP A 107 -3.24 -9.42 2.32
CA TRP A 107 -2.75 -8.55 1.24
C TRP A 107 -3.38 -8.94 -0.10
N GLN A 108 -3.44 -10.25 -0.36
CA GLN A 108 -4.03 -10.79 -1.58
C GLN A 108 -5.49 -10.40 -1.77
N ALA A 109 -6.28 -10.45 -0.70
CA ALA A 109 -7.68 -10.06 -0.71
C ALA A 109 -7.88 -8.56 -0.96
N VAL A 110 -7.06 -7.72 -0.35
CA VAL A 110 -7.17 -6.25 -0.50
C VAL A 110 -7.00 -5.81 -1.96
N PHE A 111 -6.01 -6.36 -2.65
CA PHE A 111 -5.68 -6.00 -4.03
C PHE A 111 -6.30 -6.91 -5.09
N HIS A 112 -7.14 -7.88 -4.70
CA HIS A 112 -7.63 -8.91 -5.64
C HIS A 112 -8.37 -8.30 -6.84
N ASP A 113 -9.27 -7.34 -6.61
CA ASP A 113 -10.10 -6.78 -7.68
C ASP A 113 -9.29 -5.97 -8.71
N LEU A 114 -8.18 -5.36 -8.28
CA LEU A 114 -7.34 -4.52 -9.14
C LEU A 114 -6.19 -5.31 -9.77
N LEU A 115 -5.49 -6.12 -8.99
CA LEU A 115 -4.24 -6.78 -9.38
C LEU A 115 -4.40 -8.29 -9.62
N GLY A 116 -5.56 -8.86 -9.27
CA GLY A 116 -5.85 -10.28 -9.44
C GLY A 116 -4.80 -11.17 -8.78
N GLN A 117 -4.31 -12.15 -9.54
CA GLN A 117 -3.19 -13.03 -9.17
C GLN A 117 -1.89 -12.61 -9.88
N GLY A 118 -1.75 -11.32 -10.19
CA GLY A 118 -0.57 -10.77 -10.87
C GLY A 118 0.67 -10.73 -9.98
N ILE A 119 1.80 -10.36 -10.58
CA ILE A 119 3.14 -10.38 -9.95
C ILE A 119 3.24 -9.59 -8.65
N PHE A 120 2.41 -8.55 -8.47
CA PHE A 120 2.39 -7.75 -7.25
C PHE A 120 1.54 -8.37 -6.13
N ASN A 121 0.64 -9.30 -6.48
CA ASN A 121 -0.32 -9.91 -5.56
C ASN A 121 -0.12 -11.41 -5.37
N SER A 122 0.82 -12.05 -6.07
CA SER A 122 1.16 -13.47 -5.89
C SER A 122 2.34 -13.65 -4.92
N ASP A 123 2.46 -14.86 -4.36
CA ASP A 123 3.58 -15.31 -3.53
C ASP A 123 4.12 -16.66 -4.07
N GLY A 124 5.29 -17.10 -3.58
CA GLY A 124 5.87 -18.41 -3.89
C GLY A 124 6.17 -18.65 -5.38
N ASP A 125 5.90 -19.86 -5.86
CA ASP A 125 6.24 -20.29 -7.23
C ASP A 125 5.52 -19.50 -8.30
N THR A 126 4.26 -19.11 -8.07
CA THR A 126 3.48 -18.28 -9.01
C THR A 126 4.15 -16.93 -9.20
N TRP A 127 4.57 -16.29 -8.11
CA TRP A 127 5.33 -15.04 -8.15
C TRP A 127 6.67 -15.24 -8.86
N LEU A 128 7.41 -16.29 -8.55
CA LEU A 128 8.72 -16.56 -9.13
C LEU A 128 8.63 -16.76 -10.65
N PHE A 129 7.62 -17.51 -11.11
CA PHE A 129 7.35 -17.70 -12.53
C PHE A 129 7.05 -16.37 -13.23
N GLN A 130 6.10 -15.59 -12.70
CA GLN A 130 5.73 -14.30 -13.27
C GLN A 130 6.90 -13.31 -13.27
N ARG A 131 7.70 -13.29 -12.21
CA ARG A 131 8.89 -12.43 -12.08
C ARG A 131 9.97 -12.78 -13.08
N ARG A 132 10.23 -14.08 -13.30
CA ARG A 132 11.20 -14.52 -14.32
C ARG A 132 10.78 -14.07 -15.71
N THR A 133 9.50 -14.23 -16.05
CA THR A 133 8.95 -13.77 -17.34
C THR A 133 9.04 -12.25 -17.48
N ALA A 134 8.57 -11.50 -16.48
CA ALA A 134 8.60 -10.04 -16.51
C ALA A 134 10.02 -9.48 -16.61
N ALA A 135 11.00 -10.08 -15.91
CA ALA A 135 12.38 -9.62 -15.92
C ALA A 135 13.02 -9.60 -17.33
N LEU A 136 12.55 -10.43 -18.25
CA LEU A 136 13.01 -10.44 -19.65
C LEU A 136 12.62 -9.16 -20.41
N GLU A 137 11.50 -8.54 -20.04
CA GLU A 137 11.05 -7.26 -20.62
C GLU A 137 11.81 -6.06 -20.04
N PHE A 138 12.45 -6.21 -18.87
CA PHE A 138 13.19 -5.15 -18.17
C PHE A 138 14.72 -5.25 -18.34
N THR A 139 15.21 -5.82 -19.44
CA THR A 139 16.65 -5.81 -19.75
C THR A 139 17.14 -4.42 -20.14
N THR A 140 18.45 -4.16 -19.98
CA THR A 140 19.07 -2.90 -20.42
C THR A 140 18.80 -2.58 -21.89
N ARG A 141 18.72 -3.62 -22.74
CA ARG A 141 18.44 -3.47 -24.17
C ARG A 141 17.01 -2.99 -24.41
N THR A 142 16.01 -3.67 -23.83
CA THR A 142 14.60 -3.34 -24.01
C THR A 142 14.28 -1.96 -23.43
N LEU A 143 14.82 -1.66 -22.24
CA LEU A 143 14.68 -0.34 -21.62
C LEU A 143 15.28 0.78 -22.49
N ARG A 144 16.48 0.60 -23.04
CA ARG A 144 17.08 1.61 -23.92
C ARG A 144 16.23 1.86 -25.18
N GLN A 145 15.69 0.80 -25.78
CA GLN A 145 14.80 0.92 -26.94
C GLN A 145 13.50 1.64 -26.57
N ALA A 146 12.91 1.30 -25.42
CA ALA A 146 11.71 1.95 -24.89
C ALA A 146 11.93 3.46 -24.62
N MET A 147 13.03 3.80 -23.95
CA MET A 147 13.41 5.19 -23.66
C MET A 147 13.61 6.03 -24.93
N ALA A 148 14.25 5.45 -25.94
CA ALA A 148 14.45 6.13 -27.22
C ALA A 148 13.13 6.34 -27.98
N ARG A 149 12.23 5.35 -27.94
CA ARG A 149 10.99 5.36 -28.74
C ARG A 149 9.86 6.15 -28.10
N TRP A 150 9.60 5.93 -26.81
CA TRP A 150 8.44 6.46 -26.11
C TRP A 150 8.80 7.73 -25.35
N VAL A 151 9.75 7.63 -24.42
CA VAL A 151 10.10 8.72 -23.51
C VAL A 151 10.67 9.93 -24.25
N SER A 152 11.66 9.73 -25.11
CA SER A 152 12.28 10.84 -25.86
C SER A 152 11.28 11.55 -26.77
N ARG A 153 10.34 10.81 -27.36
CA ARG A 153 9.28 11.36 -28.22
C ARG A 153 8.28 12.17 -27.39
N ALA A 154 7.83 11.61 -26.27
CA ALA A 154 6.88 12.29 -25.39
C ALA A 154 7.47 13.56 -24.77
N ILE A 155 8.77 13.57 -24.43
CA ILE A 155 9.42 14.79 -23.94
C ILE A 155 9.46 15.85 -25.04
N LYS A 156 10.03 15.52 -26.21
CA LYS A 156 10.28 16.49 -27.27
C LYS A 156 9.02 17.04 -27.93
N LEU A 157 8.01 16.18 -28.13
CA LEU A 157 6.82 16.54 -28.92
C LEU A 157 5.63 16.97 -28.07
N ARG A 158 5.67 16.75 -26.75
CA ARG A 158 4.53 16.99 -25.86
C ARG A 158 4.93 17.81 -24.63
N PHE A 159 5.81 17.26 -23.78
CA PHE A 159 6.20 17.91 -22.53
C PHE A 159 6.84 19.29 -22.75
N CYS A 160 7.91 19.39 -23.54
CA CYS A 160 8.57 20.67 -23.80
C CYS A 160 7.63 21.69 -24.47
N PRO A 161 6.86 21.35 -25.52
CA PRO A 161 5.88 22.28 -26.10
C PRO A 161 4.81 22.78 -25.13
N ILE A 162 4.35 21.96 -24.17
CA ILE A 162 3.43 22.40 -23.12
C ILE A 162 4.08 23.48 -22.25
N LEU A 163 5.33 23.26 -21.83
CA LEU A 163 6.08 24.21 -21.02
C LEU A 163 6.39 25.51 -21.78
N GLU A 164 6.83 25.41 -23.05
CA GLU A 164 7.10 26.57 -23.90
C GLU A 164 5.86 27.43 -24.11
N LYS A 165 4.70 26.79 -24.34
CA LYS A 165 3.42 27.50 -24.44
C LYS A 165 3.07 28.20 -23.14
N ALA A 166 3.14 27.50 -22.01
CA ALA A 166 2.83 28.09 -20.71
C ALA A 166 3.76 29.27 -20.39
N GLN A 167 5.06 29.15 -20.69
CA GLN A 167 6.04 30.23 -20.57
C GLN A 167 5.64 31.43 -21.42
N SER A 168 5.32 31.23 -22.71
CA SER A 168 4.92 32.33 -23.60
C SER A 168 3.64 33.03 -23.18
N GLN A 169 2.75 32.33 -22.47
CA GLN A 169 1.46 32.84 -22.00
C GLN A 169 1.51 33.34 -20.54
N GLY A 170 2.66 33.22 -19.86
CA GLY A 170 2.80 33.55 -18.45
C GLY A 170 1.89 32.73 -17.53
N GLN A 171 1.53 31.50 -17.94
CA GLN A 171 0.61 30.65 -17.20
C GLN A 171 1.36 29.67 -16.28
N PRO A 172 0.85 29.42 -15.06
CA PRO A 172 1.38 28.37 -14.21
C PRO A 172 1.13 26.98 -14.83
N VAL A 173 2.03 26.04 -14.54
CA VAL A 173 1.90 24.64 -14.94
C VAL A 173 1.87 23.77 -13.69
N ASP A 174 0.86 22.91 -13.59
CA ASP A 174 0.87 21.82 -12.62
C ASP A 174 1.80 20.71 -13.11
N LEU A 175 3.03 20.68 -12.60
CA LEU A 175 4.00 19.64 -12.95
C LEU A 175 3.60 18.26 -12.46
N GLN A 176 2.81 18.14 -11.40
CA GLN A 176 2.37 16.85 -10.90
C GLN A 176 1.45 16.18 -11.93
N ASP A 177 0.44 16.91 -12.43
CA ASP A 177 -0.47 16.42 -13.46
C ASP A 177 0.28 16.08 -14.76
N VAL A 178 1.11 17.00 -15.25
CA VAL A 178 1.82 16.80 -16.53
C VAL A 178 2.79 15.62 -16.47
N LEU A 179 3.53 15.45 -15.36
CA LEU A 179 4.46 14.33 -15.18
C LEU A 179 3.72 12.99 -14.99
N LEU A 180 2.57 12.99 -14.32
CA LEU A 180 1.73 11.79 -14.17
C LEU A 180 1.25 11.32 -15.55
N ARG A 181 0.72 12.24 -16.37
CA ARG A 181 0.28 11.97 -17.76
C ARG A 181 1.42 11.49 -18.63
N LEU A 182 2.59 12.13 -18.53
CA LEU A 182 3.79 11.72 -19.26
C LEU A 182 4.20 10.29 -18.86
N THR A 183 4.15 9.97 -17.57
CA THR A 183 4.49 8.65 -17.04
C THR A 183 3.48 7.60 -17.52
N PHE A 184 2.19 7.91 -17.45
CA PHE A 184 1.12 7.05 -17.93
C PHE A 184 1.27 6.74 -19.43
N ASP A 185 1.45 7.76 -20.26
CA ASP A 185 1.65 7.59 -21.71
C ASP A 185 2.88 6.72 -22.02
N ASN A 186 3.98 6.91 -21.29
CA ASN A 186 5.22 6.14 -21.47
C ASN A 186 5.07 4.68 -21.03
N ILE A 187 4.42 4.41 -19.90
CA ILE A 187 4.16 3.05 -19.43
C ILE A 187 3.21 2.33 -20.38
N CYS A 188 2.15 2.98 -20.86
CA CYS A 188 1.25 2.37 -21.85
C CYS A 188 1.96 2.08 -23.17
N GLY A 189 2.85 2.98 -23.61
CA GLY A 189 3.67 2.76 -24.80
C GLY A 189 4.61 1.57 -24.62
N LEU A 190 5.27 1.47 -23.46
CA LEU A 190 6.17 0.37 -23.15
C LEU A 190 5.46 -0.98 -22.99
N ALA A 191 4.43 -1.04 -22.16
CA ALA A 191 3.76 -2.28 -21.78
C ALA A 191 2.75 -2.78 -22.81
N PHE A 192 2.04 -1.88 -23.49
CA PHE A 192 0.94 -2.23 -24.40
C PHE A 192 1.17 -1.80 -25.85
N GLY A 193 2.28 -1.11 -26.14
CA GLY A 193 2.56 -0.57 -27.48
C GLY A 193 1.57 0.51 -27.92
N LYS A 194 0.84 1.12 -26.98
CA LYS A 194 -0.22 2.11 -27.23
C LYS A 194 0.14 3.45 -26.62
N ASP A 195 -0.10 4.52 -27.39
CA ASP A 195 0.08 5.90 -26.93
C ASP A 195 -1.30 6.50 -26.59
N PRO A 196 -1.65 6.64 -25.30
CA PRO A 196 -2.94 7.21 -24.88
C PRO A 196 -3.04 8.72 -25.11
N GLN A 197 -1.90 9.39 -25.32
CA GLN A 197 -1.81 10.82 -25.60
C GLN A 197 -2.45 11.73 -24.53
N THR A 198 -2.42 11.30 -23.27
CA THR A 198 -2.92 12.10 -22.14
C THR A 198 -2.09 13.35 -21.87
N CYS A 199 -0.80 13.32 -22.23
CA CYS A 199 0.12 14.45 -22.16
C CYS A 199 0.11 15.30 -23.46
N ALA A 200 -0.99 15.30 -24.22
CA ALA A 200 -1.12 16.16 -25.40
C ALA A 200 -1.52 17.60 -25.03
N GLN A 201 -1.41 18.51 -25.99
CA GLN A 201 -1.85 19.89 -25.81
C GLN A 201 -3.34 19.95 -25.44
N GLY A 202 -3.67 20.69 -24.39
CA GLY A 202 -5.02 20.74 -23.83
C GLY A 202 -5.32 19.68 -22.77
N LEU A 203 -4.35 18.80 -22.46
CA LEU A 203 -4.40 17.83 -21.36
C LEU A 203 -5.70 17.03 -21.32
N PRO A 204 -6.04 16.29 -22.40
CA PRO A 204 -7.32 15.61 -22.52
C PRO A 204 -7.52 14.60 -21.37
N GLU A 205 -8.74 14.52 -20.85
CA GLU A 205 -9.08 13.51 -19.85
C GLU A 205 -9.03 12.10 -20.43
N ASN A 206 -8.65 11.13 -19.61
CA ASN A 206 -8.60 9.73 -19.99
C ASN A 206 -9.38 8.90 -18.96
N GLY A 207 -10.51 8.34 -19.41
CA GLY A 207 -11.39 7.56 -18.54
C GLY A 207 -10.72 6.34 -17.92
N PHE A 208 -9.76 5.71 -18.62
CA PHE A 208 -9.01 4.58 -18.05
C PHE A 208 -8.05 5.06 -16.96
N ALA A 209 -7.29 6.14 -17.18
CA ALA A 209 -6.39 6.69 -16.16
C ALA A 209 -7.14 7.08 -14.89
N SER A 210 -8.26 7.80 -15.04
CA SER A 210 -9.12 8.17 -13.91
C SER A 210 -9.71 6.94 -13.19
N ALA A 211 -10.20 5.94 -13.94
CA ALA A 211 -10.71 4.72 -13.34
C ALA A 211 -9.62 3.92 -12.60
N PHE A 212 -8.40 3.88 -13.15
CA PHE A 212 -7.26 3.21 -12.55
C PHE A 212 -6.81 3.90 -11.25
N ASP A 213 -6.74 5.23 -11.24
CA ASP A 213 -6.42 6.01 -10.04
C ASP A 213 -7.46 5.77 -8.94
N ARG A 214 -8.75 5.85 -9.27
CA ARG A 214 -9.85 5.56 -8.33
C ARG A 214 -9.80 4.13 -7.80
N ALA A 215 -9.53 3.15 -8.65
CA ALA A 215 -9.43 1.76 -8.24
C ALA A 215 -8.20 1.52 -7.32
N THR A 216 -7.09 2.20 -7.59
CA THR A 216 -5.88 2.16 -6.76
C THR A 216 -6.14 2.78 -5.39
N GLU A 217 -6.76 3.97 -5.35
CA GLU A 217 -7.15 4.63 -4.11
C GLU A 217 -8.11 3.77 -3.29
N ALA A 218 -9.17 3.24 -3.90
CA ALA A 218 -10.12 2.36 -3.24
C ALA A 218 -9.44 1.09 -2.68
N SER A 219 -8.50 0.50 -3.44
CA SER A 219 -7.72 -0.64 -2.97
C SER A 219 -6.83 -0.29 -1.78
N LEU A 220 -6.23 0.90 -1.76
CA LEU A 220 -5.38 1.36 -0.65
C LEU A 220 -6.19 1.65 0.62
N GLN A 221 -7.39 2.23 0.49
CA GLN A 221 -8.27 2.51 1.63
C GLN A 221 -8.67 1.23 2.40
N ARG A 222 -8.70 0.07 1.72
CA ARG A 222 -8.95 -1.24 2.34
C ARG A 222 -7.85 -1.68 3.33
N PHE A 223 -6.65 -1.07 3.32
CA PHE A 223 -5.61 -1.36 4.33
C PHE A 223 -5.89 -0.70 5.68
N ILE A 224 -6.57 0.44 5.67
CA ILE A 224 -6.83 1.21 6.89
C ILE A 224 -8.02 0.60 7.65
N LEU A 225 -9.01 0.10 6.91
CA LEU A 225 -10.22 -0.50 7.45
C LEU A 225 -10.05 -2.01 7.69
N PRO A 226 -10.43 -2.53 8.86
CA PRO A 226 -10.60 -3.96 9.08
C PRO A 226 -11.40 -4.64 7.97
N GLU A 227 -11.01 -5.86 7.59
CA GLU A 227 -11.59 -6.62 6.47
C GLU A 227 -13.12 -6.72 6.51
N VAL A 228 -13.66 -6.83 7.73
CA VAL A 228 -15.10 -6.88 7.97
C VAL A 228 -15.81 -5.60 7.53
N LEU A 229 -15.23 -4.43 7.79
CA LEU A 229 -15.89 -3.15 7.52
C LEU A 229 -15.96 -2.83 6.04
N TRP A 230 -14.89 -3.08 5.27
CA TRP A 230 -14.92 -2.80 3.85
C TRP A 230 -15.68 -3.86 3.05
N LYS A 231 -15.67 -5.14 3.45
CA LYS A 231 -16.52 -6.16 2.81
C LYS A 231 -18.02 -5.90 3.01
N LEU A 232 -18.39 -5.35 4.17
CA LEU A 232 -19.77 -4.91 4.41
C LEU A 232 -20.13 -3.70 3.52
N LYS A 233 -19.20 -2.77 3.33
CA LYS A 233 -19.37 -1.63 2.41
C LYS A 233 -19.55 -2.11 0.97
N ASP A 234 -18.71 -3.02 0.50
CA ASP A 234 -18.77 -3.60 -0.85
C ASP A 234 -20.08 -4.40 -1.07
N GLY A 235 -20.53 -5.16 -0.07
CA GLY A 235 -21.81 -5.89 -0.11
C GLY A 235 -23.06 -5.00 -0.08
N SER A 236 -22.93 -3.73 0.33
CA SER A 236 -24.04 -2.76 0.41
C SER A 236 -24.20 -1.89 -0.85
N GLY A 237 -23.35 -2.07 -1.87
CA GLY A 237 -23.46 -1.34 -3.14
C GLY A 237 -23.11 0.15 -3.06
N LEU A 238 -22.53 0.62 -1.96
CA LEU A 238 -22.04 1.99 -1.78
C LEU A 238 -20.55 2.06 -2.15
N ALA A 239 -20.29 2.06 -3.46
CA ALA A 239 -19.00 2.40 -4.06
C ALA A 239 -18.91 3.92 -4.28
#